data_AF-A0ABC9WVC9-F1
#
_entry.id   AF-A0ABC9WVC9-F1
#
_cell.length_a   1.000
_cell.length_b   1.000
_cell.length_c   1.000
_cell.angle_alpha   90.00
_cell.angle_beta   90.00
_cell.angle_gamma   90.00
#
_symmetry.space_group_name_H-M   'P 1'
#
loop_
_entity.id
_entity.type
_entity.pdbx_description
1 polymer ?
#
loop_
_entity_poly.entity_id
_entity_poly.type
_entity_poly.pdbx_seq_one_letter_code
_entity_poly.pdbx_strand_id
1 'polypeptide(L)'
;MLPCGPALSFVRCLVRKKNVSAESPEDSKLCRCLSTVDLIALGVGSTLGAGVYVLAGEVAKSNSGPSIVVSFFIAALASVMAGLCYAEFGARVPKTGSAYLYTYVTVGELWAFITGWNLVLSYVIGLLSFGVKESAWVNKIFTAINILVLLFVMISGFVKGHAENWKISEESLINLTAEKENYSSNENVTSIYGSGGFMPYGFTGTLAGAATCFYAFVGFDCIATTGEEVKNPQKAIPIGIVVSLLVCFMAYFGVSAALTLMMPYCLLDEKSPLPVAFDYVGWGPAKYVVAVGSLCALSTSLLGSIFPMPRVIYAMAKDGLLFKCLAQISSKTRTPLVATLLSGAVAAIMAFLFDLKALVDMMSIGTLLAYSLVATCVLILRYQPSLTYEQPKYSPEKAALAAPEKESAVSESQIHMIEENHFSLKALINPSSLPTEQTATTVNFLVGLLAFLICGLSILTTYGIHFIANLEPWSICLLAVLVVSFIVTILLIQRQPQNQQKVAFMVNNIRYVIL
;
A
#
# COMPACT_ATOMS: atom_id res chain seq x y z
N MET A 1 11.13 31.66 35.19
CA MET A 1 10.70 30.71 34.13
C MET A 1 9.27 30.28 34.45
N LEU A 2 8.33 30.41 33.51
CA LEU A 2 6.95 29.94 33.71
C LEU A 2 6.86 28.44 33.37
N PRO A 3 6.15 27.61 34.16
CA PRO A 3 6.00 26.19 33.87
C PRO A 3 5.09 26.00 32.65
N CYS A 4 5.54 25.19 31.68
CA CYS A 4 4.72 24.79 30.54
C CYS A 4 3.56 23.91 31.03
N GLY A 5 2.32 24.33 30.78
CA GLY A 5 1.12 23.60 31.21
C GLY A 5 0.99 22.20 30.60
N PRO A 6 0.19 21.30 31.20
CA PRO A 6 0.09 19.89 30.81
C PRO A 6 -0.40 19.68 29.36
N ALA A 7 -1.20 20.60 28.82
CA ALA A 7 -1.58 20.57 27.41
C ALA A 7 -0.37 20.78 26.47
N LEU A 8 0.57 21.67 26.85
CA LEU A 8 1.76 21.96 26.05
C LEU A 8 2.77 20.81 26.13
N SER A 9 2.91 20.16 27.28
CA SER A 9 3.76 18.95 27.39
C SER A 9 3.16 17.75 26.66
N PHE A 10 1.83 17.60 26.65
CA PHE A 10 1.13 16.58 25.87
C PHE A 10 1.33 16.79 24.35
N VAL A 11 1.12 18.00 23.83
CA VAL A 11 1.41 18.34 22.42
C VAL A 11 2.89 18.13 22.08
N ARG A 12 3.81 18.54 22.96
CA ARG A 12 5.25 18.31 22.76
C ARG A 12 5.65 16.82 22.80
N CYS A 13 4.85 15.98 23.46
CA CYS A 13 5.00 14.52 23.42
C CYS A 13 4.50 13.94 22.08
N LEU A 14 3.34 14.37 21.59
CA LEU A 14 2.79 13.94 20.30
C LEU A 14 3.66 14.34 19.10
N VAL A 15 4.32 15.51 19.16
CA VAL A 15 5.21 16.02 18.09
C VAL A 15 6.66 15.49 18.25
N ARG A 16 6.94 14.62 19.23
CA ARG A 16 8.29 14.11 19.50
C ARG A 16 8.80 13.19 18.40
N LYS A 17 9.75 13.69 17.60
CA LYS A 17 10.52 12.86 16.65
C LYS A 17 11.49 11.92 17.39
N LYS A 18 11.74 10.75 16.79
CA LYS A 18 12.67 9.73 17.30
C LYS A 18 14.03 9.89 16.63
N ASN A 19 15.07 10.18 17.40
CA ASN A 19 16.44 10.22 16.87
C ASN A 19 16.88 8.80 16.55
N VAL A 20 17.13 8.51 15.27
CA VAL A 20 17.67 7.22 14.82
C VAL A 20 19.20 7.31 14.86
N SER A 21 19.77 7.05 16.03
CA SER A 21 21.21 6.81 16.16
C SER A 21 21.62 5.62 15.29
N ALA A 22 22.83 5.65 14.75
CA ALA A 22 23.44 4.52 14.05
C ALA A 22 23.91 3.45 15.07
N GLU A 23 22.95 2.78 15.70
CA GLU A 23 23.16 1.45 16.32
C GLU A 23 23.82 0.53 15.28
N SER A 24 24.80 -0.28 15.71
CA SER A 24 25.62 -1.04 14.76
C SER A 24 24.80 -2.13 14.06
N PRO A 25 25.23 -2.66 12.90
CA PRO A 25 24.53 -3.75 12.22
C PRO A 25 24.38 -5.05 13.03
N GLU A 26 24.97 -5.12 14.22
CA GLU A 26 25.06 -6.28 15.12
C GLU A 26 23.96 -6.29 16.21
N ASP A 27 23.30 -5.16 16.48
CA ASP A 27 22.22 -5.06 17.49
C ASP A 27 20.90 -5.74 17.08
N SER A 28 20.75 -6.15 15.82
CA SER A 28 19.54 -6.83 15.35
C SER A 28 19.47 -8.27 15.87
N LYS A 29 18.40 -8.59 16.59
CA LYS A 29 18.11 -9.92 17.16
C LYS A 29 17.43 -10.85 16.15
N LEU A 30 17.31 -10.44 14.89
CA LEU A 30 16.65 -11.19 13.82
C LEU A 30 17.69 -11.79 12.87
N CYS A 31 17.47 -13.04 12.46
CA CYS A 31 18.41 -13.78 11.63
C CYS A 31 18.22 -13.43 10.15
N ARG A 32 19.20 -12.79 9.51
CA ARG A 32 19.18 -12.41 8.08
C ARG A 32 19.15 -13.62 7.15
N CYS A 33 17.95 -14.16 6.91
CA CYS A 33 17.73 -15.38 6.15
C CYS A 33 17.10 -15.12 4.77
N LEU A 34 16.26 -14.09 4.64
CA LEU A 34 15.48 -13.81 3.42
C LEU A 34 16.37 -13.32 2.26
N SER A 35 16.06 -13.83 1.06
CA SER A 35 16.62 -13.39 -0.22
C SER A 35 15.62 -12.51 -0.99
N THR A 36 16.08 -11.87 -2.07
CA THR A 36 15.21 -11.09 -2.97
C THR A 36 14.07 -11.92 -3.56
N VAL A 37 14.26 -13.22 -3.79
CA VAL A 37 13.22 -14.11 -4.32
C VAL A 37 12.12 -14.35 -3.26
N ASP A 38 12.52 -14.48 -1.99
CA ASP A 38 11.56 -14.64 -0.89
C ASP A 38 10.76 -13.36 -0.66
N LEU A 39 11.37 -12.17 -0.87
CA LEU A 39 10.66 -10.89 -0.85
C LEU A 39 9.68 -10.72 -2.02
N ILE A 40 10.07 -11.11 -3.24
CA ILE A 40 9.16 -11.09 -4.39
C ILE A 40 7.99 -12.04 -4.14
N ALA A 41 8.25 -13.26 -3.65
CA ALA A 41 7.20 -14.20 -3.29
C ALA A 41 6.31 -13.68 -2.14
N LEU A 42 6.86 -12.99 -1.15
CA LEU A 42 6.09 -12.37 -0.08
C LEU A 42 5.19 -11.24 -0.62
N GLY A 43 5.70 -10.32 -1.43
CA GLY A 43 4.92 -9.20 -1.98
C GLY A 43 3.89 -9.62 -3.02
N VAL A 44 4.22 -10.55 -3.93
CA VAL A 44 3.23 -11.12 -4.87
C VAL A 44 2.20 -11.95 -4.11
N GLY A 45 2.62 -12.70 -3.09
CA GLY A 45 1.76 -13.54 -2.28
C GLY A 45 0.80 -12.77 -1.36
N SER A 46 1.24 -11.66 -0.76
CA SER A 46 0.37 -10.76 0.01
C SER A 46 -0.66 -10.08 -0.90
N THR A 47 -0.21 -9.58 -2.05
CA THR A 47 -0.99 -8.74 -2.97
C THR A 47 -1.99 -9.55 -3.83
N LEU A 48 -1.60 -10.71 -4.39
CA LEU A 48 -2.48 -11.55 -5.21
C LEU A 48 -3.43 -12.43 -4.37
N GLY A 49 -4.27 -11.78 -3.58
CA GLY A 49 -5.31 -12.40 -2.75
C GLY A 49 -6.72 -12.32 -3.35
N ALA A 50 -7.70 -11.93 -2.51
CA ALA A 50 -9.11 -11.86 -2.87
C ALA A 50 -9.42 -10.89 -4.04
N GLY A 51 -8.53 -9.91 -4.28
CA GLY A 51 -8.67 -8.92 -5.34
C GLY A 51 -8.87 -9.54 -6.73
N VAL A 52 -8.13 -10.61 -7.06
CA VAL A 52 -8.13 -11.18 -8.43
C VAL A 52 -9.20 -12.26 -8.60
N TYR A 53 -9.54 -12.98 -7.53
CA TYR A 53 -10.49 -14.10 -7.57
C TYR A 53 -11.94 -13.70 -7.29
N VAL A 54 -12.17 -12.57 -6.61
CA VAL A 54 -13.52 -12.12 -6.18
C VAL A 54 -13.77 -10.70 -6.65
N LEU A 55 -12.94 -9.74 -6.23
CA LEU A 55 -13.22 -8.30 -6.43
C LEU A 55 -13.26 -7.90 -7.91
N ALA A 56 -12.47 -8.56 -8.77
CA ALA A 56 -12.51 -8.35 -10.22
C ALA A 56 -13.88 -8.67 -10.85
N GLY A 57 -14.66 -9.60 -10.28
CA GLY A 57 -16.02 -9.87 -10.74
C GLY A 57 -17.02 -8.84 -10.21
N GLU A 58 -16.98 -8.58 -8.90
CA GLU A 58 -17.79 -7.57 -8.22
C GLU A 58 -17.67 -6.19 -8.90
N VAL A 59 -16.45 -5.66 -9.04
CA VAL A 59 -16.22 -4.32 -9.63
C VAL A 59 -16.59 -4.28 -11.13
N ALA A 60 -16.40 -5.38 -11.87
CA ALA A 60 -16.82 -5.45 -13.26
C ALA A 60 -18.35 -5.42 -13.37
N LYS A 61 -19.06 -6.11 -12.48
CA LYS A 61 -20.52 -6.14 -12.44
C LYS A 61 -21.11 -4.81 -11.99
N SER A 62 -20.68 -4.26 -10.85
CA SER A 62 -21.37 -3.17 -10.14
C SER A 62 -20.80 -1.76 -10.34
N ASN A 63 -19.57 -1.62 -10.88
CA ASN A 63 -18.90 -0.32 -10.96
C ASN A 63 -18.31 0.04 -12.34
N SER A 64 -17.64 -0.86 -13.05
CA SER A 64 -16.86 -0.51 -14.26
C SER A 64 -17.26 -1.21 -15.56
N GLY A 65 -17.97 -2.34 -15.52
CA GLY A 65 -18.16 -3.15 -16.72
C GLY A 65 -16.83 -3.65 -17.30
N PRO A 66 -16.73 -3.83 -18.63
CA PRO A 66 -15.48 -4.16 -19.32
C PRO A 66 -14.34 -3.18 -19.05
N SER A 67 -14.62 -1.91 -18.77
CA SER A 67 -13.61 -0.89 -18.46
C SER A 67 -12.81 -1.14 -17.18
N ILE A 68 -13.11 -2.20 -16.41
CA ILE A 68 -12.31 -2.64 -15.26
C ILE A 68 -10.82 -2.81 -15.59
N VAL A 69 -10.44 -3.12 -16.83
CA VAL A 69 -9.02 -3.13 -17.25
C VAL A 69 -8.35 -1.76 -17.14
N VAL A 70 -9.11 -0.68 -17.42
CA VAL A 70 -8.67 0.70 -17.21
C VAL A 70 -8.67 1.04 -15.71
N SER A 71 -9.66 0.56 -14.96
CA SER A 71 -9.72 0.71 -13.50
C SER A 71 -8.47 0.12 -12.81
N PHE A 72 -8.08 -1.10 -13.18
CA PHE A 72 -6.85 -1.73 -12.70
C PHE A 72 -5.57 -1.05 -13.20
N PHE A 73 -5.56 -0.48 -14.41
CA PHE A 73 -4.41 0.29 -14.90
C PHE A 73 -4.19 1.58 -14.10
N ILE A 74 -5.27 2.32 -13.78
CA ILE A 74 -5.22 3.52 -12.93
C ILE A 74 -4.77 3.15 -11.51
N ALA A 75 -5.34 2.10 -10.92
CA ALA A 75 -4.97 1.59 -9.61
C ALA A 75 -3.49 1.14 -9.54
N ALA A 76 -3.00 0.47 -10.60
CA ALA A 76 -1.61 0.05 -10.71
C ALA A 76 -0.66 1.24 -10.77
N LEU A 77 -0.99 2.29 -11.53
CA LEU A 77 -0.15 3.49 -11.65
C LEU A 77 0.03 4.16 -10.27
N ALA A 78 -1.07 4.42 -9.56
CA ALA A 78 -1.02 4.97 -8.20
C ALA A 78 -0.20 4.09 -7.24
N SER A 79 -0.35 2.77 -7.34
CA SER A 79 0.35 1.79 -6.50
C SER A 79 1.85 1.69 -6.80
N VAL A 80 2.26 1.86 -8.07
CA VAL A 80 3.68 1.95 -8.46
C VAL A 80 4.31 3.24 -7.94
N MET A 81 3.59 4.37 -7.99
CA MET A 81 4.08 5.65 -7.45
C MET A 81 4.29 5.57 -5.93
N ALA A 82 3.34 4.97 -5.20
CA ALA A 82 3.50 4.66 -3.78
C ALA A 82 4.64 3.65 -3.51
N GLY A 83 4.73 2.58 -4.31
CA GLY A 83 5.76 1.54 -4.23
C GLY A 83 7.18 2.09 -4.38
N LEU A 84 7.40 3.06 -5.26
CA LEU A 84 8.69 3.76 -5.40
C LEU A 84 9.04 4.58 -4.14
N CYS A 85 8.05 5.17 -3.48
CA CYS A 85 8.25 5.87 -2.20
C CYS A 85 8.61 4.89 -1.07
N TYR A 86 7.91 3.76 -0.98
CA TYR A 86 8.23 2.69 -0.02
C TYR A 86 9.59 2.04 -0.28
N ALA A 87 9.98 1.86 -1.54
CA ALA A 87 11.31 1.37 -1.93
C ALA A 87 12.41 2.33 -1.47
N GLU A 88 12.25 3.64 -1.69
CA GLU A 88 13.21 4.63 -1.20
C GLU A 88 13.23 4.74 0.33
N PHE A 89 12.08 4.62 1.00
CA PHE A 89 12.00 4.64 2.47
C PHE A 89 12.65 3.40 3.11
N GLY A 90 12.31 2.20 2.63
CA GLY A 90 12.85 0.93 3.14
C GLY A 90 14.34 0.74 2.86
N ALA A 91 14.87 1.32 1.78
CA ALA A 91 16.31 1.37 1.51
C ALA A 91 17.05 2.37 2.42
N ARG A 92 16.37 3.39 2.96
CA ARG A 92 16.93 4.37 3.92
C ARG A 92 16.88 3.87 5.37
N VAL A 93 15.80 3.23 5.81
CA VAL A 93 15.58 2.87 7.23
C VAL A 93 15.07 1.42 7.41
N PRO A 94 15.95 0.39 7.28
CA PRO A 94 15.56 -1.00 7.51
C PRO A 94 15.56 -1.37 9.01
N LYS A 95 14.42 -1.25 9.70
CA LYS A 95 14.18 -1.77 11.08
C LYS A 95 12.83 -2.50 11.20
N THR A 96 12.72 -3.50 12.10
CA THR A 96 11.61 -4.48 12.18
C THR A 96 11.25 -4.84 13.65
N GLY A 97 9.96 -4.96 13.99
CA GLY A 97 9.45 -5.28 15.35
C GLY A 97 9.42 -6.79 15.72
N SER A 98 9.48 -7.15 17.02
CA SER A 98 9.70 -8.54 17.50
C SER A 98 8.88 -9.01 18.76
N ALA A 99 9.30 -10.11 19.45
CA ALA A 99 8.50 -11.37 19.47
C ALA A 99 9.13 -12.62 20.22
N TYR A 100 8.64 -13.84 20.63
CA TYR A 100 7.48 -14.83 20.90
C TYR A 100 8.16 -15.93 21.76
N LEU A 101 7.58 -16.80 22.61
CA LEU A 101 6.46 -17.75 22.49
C LEU A 101 5.96 -18.15 23.91
N TYR A 102 4.78 -18.79 24.02
CA TYR A 102 4.10 -19.53 25.12
C TYR A 102 4.96 -20.28 26.20
N THR A 103 4.41 -20.91 27.27
CA THR A 103 3.04 -21.39 27.57
C THR A 103 2.80 -21.63 29.08
N TYR A 104 1.62 -21.27 29.62
CA TYR A 104 0.79 -21.97 30.66
C TYR A 104 -0.30 -21.00 31.18
N VAL A 105 -1.54 -21.36 31.59
CA VAL A 105 -2.46 -22.48 31.23
C VAL A 105 -3.85 -22.20 31.84
N THR A 106 -4.97 -22.48 31.14
CA THR A 106 -6.25 -23.13 31.62
C THR A 106 -7.42 -22.93 30.64
N VAL A 107 -8.32 -23.92 30.62
CA VAL A 107 -9.59 -24.06 29.83
C VAL A 107 -10.69 -23.14 30.42
N GLY A 108 -11.75 -22.67 29.74
CA GLY A 108 -12.27 -22.83 28.37
C GLY A 108 -13.36 -21.74 28.11
N GLU A 109 -14.57 -21.98 27.59
CA GLU A 109 -15.14 -23.16 26.92
C GLU A 109 -16.40 -22.79 26.08
N LEU A 110 -16.39 -22.96 24.74
CA LEU A 110 -17.52 -22.77 23.81
C LEU A 110 -17.23 -23.34 22.39
N TRP A 111 -16.56 -24.50 22.29
CA TRP A 111 -15.61 -24.75 21.19
C TRP A 111 -16.05 -25.52 19.93
N ALA A 112 -17.33 -25.79 19.71
CA ALA A 112 -17.77 -26.74 18.65
C ALA A 112 -18.19 -26.14 17.28
N PHE A 113 -18.57 -24.85 17.20
CA PHE A 113 -19.08 -24.25 15.95
C PHE A 113 -18.08 -23.26 15.31
N ILE A 114 -17.39 -22.48 16.15
CA ILE A 114 -16.34 -21.53 15.73
C ILE A 114 -15.14 -22.25 15.09
N THR A 115 -14.94 -23.53 15.43
CA THR A 115 -13.77 -24.36 15.09
C THR A 115 -13.52 -24.51 13.59
N GLY A 116 -14.56 -24.48 12.75
CA GLY A 116 -14.40 -24.65 11.30
C GLY A 116 -13.58 -23.53 10.64
N TRP A 117 -13.89 -22.27 10.95
CA TRP A 117 -13.15 -21.11 10.42
C TRP A 117 -11.87 -20.84 11.22
N ASN A 118 -11.89 -21.07 12.54
CA ASN A 118 -10.71 -20.90 13.37
C ASN A 118 -9.61 -21.93 13.06
N LEU A 119 -9.93 -23.06 12.38
CA LEU A 119 -8.92 -24.02 11.94
C LEU A 119 -7.92 -23.39 10.95
N VAL A 120 -8.41 -22.67 9.93
CA VAL A 120 -7.55 -22.05 8.91
C VAL A 120 -6.67 -20.96 9.54
N LEU A 121 -7.27 -20.09 10.36
CA LEU A 121 -6.53 -19.08 11.12
C LEU A 121 -5.52 -19.72 12.08
N SER A 122 -5.86 -20.81 12.77
CA SER A 122 -4.95 -21.52 13.68
C SER A 122 -3.84 -22.29 12.95
N TYR A 123 -4.06 -22.79 11.73
CA TYR A 123 -3.00 -23.35 10.90
C TYR A 123 -2.06 -22.27 10.36
N VAL A 124 -2.58 -21.11 9.96
CA VAL A 124 -1.79 -19.93 9.54
C VAL A 124 -0.97 -19.38 10.70
N ILE A 125 -1.58 -19.14 11.87
CA ILE A 125 -0.90 -18.73 13.10
C ILE A 125 0.07 -19.82 13.59
N GLY A 126 -0.26 -21.09 13.39
CA GLY A 126 0.61 -22.24 13.66
C GLY A 126 1.89 -22.22 12.79
N LEU A 127 1.76 -22.06 11.48
CA LEU A 127 2.89 -21.92 10.55
C LEU A 127 3.77 -20.70 10.90
N LEU A 128 3.14 -19.56 11.24
CA LEU A 128 3.83 -18.37 11.76
C LEU A 128 4.49 -18.58 13.13
N SER A 129 4.07 -19.62 13.88
CA SER A 129 4.67 -20.02 15.16
C SER A 129 5.83 -21.02 15.00
N PHE A 130 5.82 -21.84 13.93
CA PHE A 130 6.92 -22.76 13.59
C PHE A 130 8.16 -22.05 13.04
N GLY A 131 8.00 -20.87 12.45
CA GLY A 131 9.09 -19.92 12.19
C GLY A 131 9.10 -19.31 10.79
N VAL A 132 9.73 -18.14 10.68
CA VAL A 132 9.75 -17.32 9.46
C VAL A 132 10.23 -18.09 8.22
N LYS A 133 11.24 -18.97 8.36
CA LYS A 133 11.81 -19.73 7.23
C LYS A 133 10.80 -20.69 6.61
N GLU A 134 10.10 -21.47 7.43
CA GLU A 134 9.13 -22.46 6.97
C GLU A 134 7.88 -21.78 6.40
N SER A 135 7.42 -20.70 7.05
CA SER A 135 6.35 -19.84 6.55
C SER A 135 6.68 -19.24 5.18
N ALA A 136 7.90 -18.74 4.98
CA ALA A 136 8.36 -18.22 3.68
C ALA A 136 8.44 -19.32 2.60
N TRP A 137 8.83 -20.55 2.96
CA TRP A 137 8.88 -21.69 2.03
C TRP A 137 7.47 -22.09 1.55
N VAL A 138 6.50 -22.20 2.47
CA VAL A 138 5.08 -22.46 2.13
C VAL A 138 4.51 -21.33 1.29
N ASN A 139 4.74 -20.07 1.70
CA ASN A 139 4.31 -18.87 0.96
C ASN A 139 4.83 -18.90 -0.50
N LYS A 140 6.10 -19.26 -0.70
CA LYS A 140 6.71 -19.37 -2.04
C LYS A 140 6.02 -20.44 -2.91
N ILE A 141 5.67 -21.60 -2.33
CA ILE A 141 4.97 -22.67 -3.06
C ILE A 141 3.56 -22.23 -3.44
N PHE A 142 2.78 -21.69 -2.50
CA PHE A 142 1.41 -21.24 -2.79
C PHE A 142 1.39 -20.05 -3.76
N THR A 143 2.36 -19.12 -3.68
CA THR A 143 2.54 -18.05 -4.66
C THR A 143 2.85 -18.60 -6.05
N ALA A 144 3.71 -19.62 -6.17
CA ALA A 144 4.01 -20.24 -7.46
C ALA A 144 2.80 -20.95 -8.07
N ILE A 145 2.02 -21.68 -7.27
CA ILE A 145 0.75 -22.30 -7.70
C ILE A 145 -0.25 -21.22 -8.15
N ASN A 146 -0.40 -20.15 -7.37
CA ASN A 146 -1.27 -19.02 -7.70
C ASN A 146 -0.89 -18.38 -9.06
N ILE A 147 0.39 -18.04 -9.27
CA ILE A 147 0.86 -17.48 -10.54
C ILE A 147 0.59 -18.44 -11.72
N LEU A 148 0.80 -19.75 -11.54
CA LEU A 148 0.53 -20.74 -12.59
C LEU A 148 -0.97 -20.84 -12.93
N VAL A 149 -1.85 -20.79 -11.93
CA VAL A 149 -3.31 -20.78 -12.15
C VAL A 149 -3.76 -19.48 -12.82
N LEU A 150 -3.22 -18.32 -12.42
CA LEU A 150 -3.55 -17.04 -13.05
C LEU A 150 -3.04 -16.97 -14.50
N LEU A 151 -1.86 -17.52 -14.81
CA LEU A 151 -1.38 -17.70 -16.18
C LEU A 151 -2.31 -18.60 -17.01
N PHE A 152 -2.76 -19.71 -16.44
CA PHE A 152 -3.75 -20.58 -17.07
C PHE A 152 -5.08 -19.84 -17.33
N VAL A 153 -5.59 -19.07 -16.36
CA VAL A 153 -6.81 -18.25 -16.49
C VAL A 153 -6.67 -17.22 -17.60
N MET A 154 -5.56 -16.49 -17.66
CA MET A 154 -5.31 -15.50 -18.70
C MET A 154 -5.27 -16.15 -20.09
N ILE A 155 -4.45 -17.18 -20.29
CA ILE A 155 -4.29 -17.85 -21.59
C ILE A 155 -5.63 -18.44 -22.06
N SER A 156 -6.31 -19.18 -21.18
CA SER A 156 -7.57 -19.84 -21.56
C SER A 156 -8.73 -18.86 -21.75
N GLY A 157 -8.80 -17.78 -20.97
CA GLY A 157 -9.83 -16.76 -21.12
C GLY A 157 -9.64 -15.85 -22.34
N PHE A 158 -8.39 -15.62 -22.79
CA PHE A 158 -8.16 -15.01 -24.11
C PHE A 158 -8.47 -15.96 -25.28
N VAL A 159 -8.36 -17.28 -25.10
CA VAL A 159 -8.71 -18.29 -26.12
C VAL A 159 -10.21 -18.59 -26.18
N LYS A 160 -10.93 -18.48 -25.06
CA LYS A 160 -12.39 -18.67 -24.94
C LYS A 160 -13.19 -17.38 -24.97
N GLY A 161 -12.53 -16.23 -24.94
CA GLY A 161 -13.15 -14.91 -24.82
C GLY A 161 -13.67 -14.37 -26.14
N HIS A 162 -14.83 -13.71 -26.10
CA HIS A 162 -15.51 -13.13 -27.25
C HIS A 162 -15.57 -11.61 -27.10
N ALA A 163 -15.01 -10.86 -28.06
CA ALA A 163 -14.98 -9.40 -28.03
C ALA A 163 -16.38 -8.74 -28.13
N GLU A 164 -17.41 -9.53 -28.43
CA GLU A 164 -18.82 -9.14 -28.40
C GLU A 164 -19.31 -8.84 -26.98
N ASN A 165 -18.73 -9.50 -25.95
CA ASN A 165 -19.02 -9.22 -24.53
C ASN A 165 -18.61 -7.81 -24.07
N TRP A 166 -17.80 -7.10 -24.87
CA TRP A 166 -17.45 -5.69 -24.67
C TRP A 166 -18.31 -4.71 -25.51
N LYS A 167 -19.28 -5.22 -26.27
CA LYS A 167 -20.16 -4.47 -27.19
C LYS A 167 -21.65 -4.75 -26.96
N ILE A 168 -22.00 -5.19 -25.75
CA ILE A 168 -23.39 -5.47 -25.36
C ILE A 168 -24.25 -4.22 -25.53
N SER A 169 -25.40 -4.34 -26.19
CA SER A 169 -26.32 -3.22 -26.45
C SER A 169 -27.20 -2.91 -25.23
N GLU A 170 -27.57 -1.64 -25.06
CA GLU A 170 -28.45 -1.18 -23.98
C GLU A 170 -29.83 -1.89 -24.01
N GLU A 171 -30.38 -2.14 -25.20
CA GLU A 171 -31.63 -2.91 -25.39
C GLU A 171 -31.53 -4.34 -24.81
N SER A 172 -30.39 -5.03 -25.04
CA SER A 172 -30.12 -6.34 -24.44
C SER A 172 -30.10 -6.28 -22.90
N LEU A 173 -29.60 -5.18 -22.34
CA LEU A 173 -29.52 -4.98 -20.89
C LEU A 173 -30.85 -4.61 -20.25
N ILE A 174 -31.70 -3.85 -20.96
CA ILE A 174 -33.07 -3.56 -20.55
C ILE A 174 -33.88 -4.87 -20.49
N ASN A 175 -33.79 -5.71 -21.52
CA ASN A 175 -34.45 -7.01 -21.55
C ASN A 175 -33.99 -7.93 -20.40
N LEU A 176 -32.68 -8.03 -20.15
CA LEU A 176 -32.13 -8.76 -18.99
C LEU A 176 -32.56 -8.17 -17.63
N THR A 177 -32.81 -6.85 -17.56
CA THR A 177 -33.31 -6.20 -16.33
C THR A 177 -34.77 -6.55 -16.09
N ALA A 178 -35.61 -6.46 -17.14
CA ALA A 178 -37.03 -6.79 -17.07
C ALA A 178 -37.26 -8.27 -16.72
N GLU A 179 -36.49 -9.20 -17.31
CA GLU A 179 -36.54 -10.63 -16.99
C GLU A 179 -36.14 -10.90 -15.53
N LYS A 180 -35.03 -10.31 -15.06
CA LYS A 180 -34.51 -10.53 -13.69
C LYS A 180 -35.47 -10.03 -12.60
N GLU A 181 -36.10 -8.88 -12.83
CA GLU A 181 -37.01 -8.24 -11.87
C GLU A 181 -38.48 -8.70 -12.04
N ASN A 182 -38.80 -9.44 -13.12
CA ASN A 182 -40.15 -9.84 -13.54
C ASN A 182 -41.10 -8.66 -13.85
N TYR A 183 -40.60 -7.55 -14.42
CA TYR A 183 -41.45 -6.45 -14.87
C TYR A 183 -42.33 -6.86 -16.06
N SER A 184 -43.58 -6.39 -16.06
CA SER A 184 -44.43 -6.43 -17.26
C SER A 184 -43.98 -5.36 -18.27
N SER A 185 -44.14 -5.64 -19.56
CA SER A 185 -43.52 -4.94 -20.71
C SER A 185 -43.94 -3.47 -20.96
N ASN A 186 -44.58 -2.80 -19.99
CA ASN A 186 -45.19 -1.48 -20.16
C ASN A 186 -44.56 -0.37 -19.29
N GLU A 187 -43.51 -0.68 -18.52
CA GLU A 187 -42.78 0.31 -17.72
C GLU A 187 -41.47 0.74 -18.40
N ASN A 188 -41.08 2.00 -18.25
CA ASN A 188 -39.85 2.56 -18.80
C ASN A 188 -38.63 2.12 -17.95
N VAL A 189 -38.25 0.85 -18.04
CA VAL A 189 -37.14 0.26 -17.29
C VAL A 189 -35.79 0.77 -17.82
N THR A 190 -35.13 1.63 -17.06
CA THR A 190 -33.70 1.93 -17.23
C THR A 190 -32.87 0.73 -16.79
N SER A 191 -31.85 0.31 -17.55
CA SER A 191 -31.05 -0.84 -17.12
C SER A 191 -30.23 -0.57 -15.86
N ILE A 192 -30.33 -1.48 -14.89
CA ILE A 192 -29.49 -1.50 -13.69
C ILE A 192 -28.00 -1.74 -13.98
N TYR A 193 -27.67 -2.17 -15.21
CA TYR A 193 -26.31 -2.49 -15.65
C TYR A 193 -25.67 -1.40 -16.53
N GLY A 194 -26.28 -0.22 -16.62
CA GLY A 194 -25.78 0.92 -17.40
C GLY A 194 -26.03 0.82 -18.91
N SER A 195 -25.44 1.72 -19.69
CA SER A 195 -25.72 1.90 -21.13
C SER A 195 -24.99 0.92 -22.06
N GLY A 196 -24.47 -0.19 -21.54
CA GLY A 196 -23.71 -1.18 -22.29
C GLY A 196 -22.36 -0.71 -22.86
N GLY A 197 -21.86 -1.46 -23.85
CA GLY A 197 -20.53 -1.26 -24.43
C GLY A 197 -19.37 -1.46 -23.43
N PHE A 198 -18.26 -0.77 -23.68
CA PHE A 198 -17.03 -0.93 -22.88
C PHE A 198 -17.07 -0.18 -21.54
N MET A 199 -17.75 0.97 -21.47
CA MET A 199 -17.86 1.84 -20.29
C MET A 199 -19.33 2.09 -19.91
N PRO A 200 -20.08 1.04 -19.51
CA PRO A 200 -21.54 1.13 -19.28
C PRO A 200 -21.95 2.09 -18.16
N TYR A 201 -21.04 2.32 -17.20
CA TYR A 201 -21.22 3.25 -16.08
C TYR A 201 -20.47 4.59 -16.31
N GLY A 202 -20.04 4.85 -17.55
CA GLY A 202 -19.24 6.01 -17.93
C GLY A 202 -17.87 6.07 -17.25
N PHE A 203 -17.15 7.19 -17.46
CA PHE A 203 -15.84 7.42 -16.85
C PHE A 203 -15.90 7.48 -15.31
N THR A 204 -17.01 7.98 -14.76
CA THR A 204 -17.23 8.02 -13.30
C THR A 204 -17.26 6.63 -12.68
N GLY A 205 -17.91 5.65 -13.33
CA GLY A 205 -17.90 4.25 -12.89
C GLY A 205 -16.54 3.57 -13.05
N THR A 206 -15.81 3.86 -14.12
CA THR A 206 -14.41 3.42 -14.28
C THR A 206 -13.52 3.98 -13.15
N LEU A 207 -13.66 5.27 -12.80
CA LEU A 207 -12.86 5.91 -11.75
C LEU A 207 -13.24 5.44 -10.34
N ALA A 208 -14.54 5.24 -10.07
CA ALA A 208 -15.01 4.64 -8.81
C ALA A 208 -14.49 3.21 -8.65
N GLY A 209 -14.59 2.40 -9.71
CA GLY A 209 -14.01 1.07 -9.74
C GLY A 209 -12.48 1.08 -9.61
N ALA A 210 -11.78 2.10 -10.10
CA ALA A 210 -10.33 2.25 -9.89
C ALA A 210 -9.98 2.43 -8.40
N ALA A 211 -10.80 3.20 -7.66
CA ALA A 211 -10.63 3.38 -6.21
C ALA A 211 -10.86 2.07 -5.43
N THR A 212 -11.85 1.26 -5.80
CA THR A 212 -12.07 -0.07 -5.20
C THR A 212 -11.01 -1.09 -5.67
N CYS A 213 -10.58 -1.06 -6.94
CA CYS A 213 -9.48 -1.88 -7.47
C CYS A 213 -8.13 -1.61 -6.78
N PHE A 214 -7.94 -0.46 -6.15
CA PHE A 214 -6.72 -0.13 -5.40
C PHE A 214 -6.44 -1.11 -4.25
N TYR A 215 -7.48 -1.63 -3.58
CA TYR A 215 -7.37 -2.73 -2.60
C TYR A 215 -6.51 -3.89 -3.11
N ALA A 216 -6.64 -4.22 -4.39
CA ALA A 216 -5.98 -5.37 -4.99
C ALA A 216 -4.46 -5.19 -5.13
N PHE A 217 -3.94 -3.98 -5.00
CA PHE A 217 -2.51 -3.68 -4.97
C PHE A 217 -1.93 -3.49 -3.56
N VAL A 218 -2.76 -3.59 -2.51
CA VAL A 218 -2.29 -3.52 -1.11
C VAL A 218 -1.53 -4.79 -0.76
N GLY A 219 -0.36 -4.64 -0.11
CA GLY A 219 0.45 -5.78 0.36
C GLY A 219 1.93 -5.73 -0.04
N PHE A 220 2.35 -4.93 -1.02
CA PHE A 220 3.78 -4.76 -1.33
C PHE A 220 4.55 -4.11 -0.17
N ASP A 221 3.88 -3.28 0.63
CA ASP A 221 4.44 -2.62 1.81
C ASP A 221 4.95 -3.62 2.87
N CYS A 222 4.42 -4.85 2.90
CA CYS A 222 4.94 -5.94 3.72
C CYS A 222 6.46 -6.14 3.51
N ILE A 223 6.97 -5.99 2.28
CA ILE A 223 8.41 -6.12 1.96
C ILE A 223 9.24 -5.08 2.72
N ALA A 224 8.74 -3.85 2.87
CA ALA A 224 9.45 -2.81 3.61
C ALA A 224 9.53 -3.14 5.12
N THR A 225 8.52 -3.82 5.66
CA THR A 225 8.50 -4.21 7.09
C THR A 225 9.53 -5.28 7.45
N THR A 226 9.95 -6.12 6.49
CA THR A 226 10.83 -7.28 6.75
C THR A 226 12.33 -6.93 6.75
N GLY A 227 12.70 -5.65 6.69
CA GLY A 227 14.06 -5.21 6.36
C GLY A 227 15.21 -5.77 7.21
N GLU A 228 15.00 -6.10 8.50
CA GLU A 228 16.04 -6.72 9.32
C GLU A 228 16.27 -8.20 9.03
N GLU A 229 15.29 -8.91 8.47
CA GLU A 229 15.34 -10.35 8.19
C GLU A 229 16.01 -10.66 6.82
N VAL A 230 16.39 -9.62 6.09
CA VAL A 230 16.90 -9.65 4.70
C VAL A 230 18.43 -9.57 4.66
N LYS A 231 19.06 -10.36 3.78
CA LYS A 231 20.54 -10.42 3.65
C LYS A 231 21.18 -9.12 3.10
N ASN A 232 20.47 -8.40 2.23
CA ASN A 232 20.92 -7.14 1.61
C ASN A 232 19.72 -6.20 1.39
N PRO A 233 19.18 -5.56 2.44
CA PRO A 233 17.92 -4.82 2.35
C PRO A 233 17.98 -3.63 1.37
N GLN A 234 19.11 -2.92 1.32
CA GLN A 234 19.28 -1.72 0.48
C GLN A 234 19.10 -1.99 -1.03
N LYS A 235 19.35 -3.22 -1.49
CA LYS A 235 19.07 -3.64 -2.88
C LYS A 235 17.85 -4.54 -3.01
N ALA A 236 17.61 -5.44 -2.06
CA ALA A 236 16.54 -6.43 -2.17
C ALA A 236 15.14 -5.85 -1.93
N ILE A 237 14.98 -4.84 -1.06
CA ILE A 237 13.68 -4.20 -0.80
C ILE A 237 13.17 -3.45 -2.06
N PRO A 238 13.94 -2.55 -2.70
CA PRO A 238 13.51 -1.89 -3.93
C PRO A 238 13.17 -2.85 -5.08
N ILE A 239 14.03 -3.85 -5.31
CA ILE A 239 13.80 -4.85 -6.36
C ILE A 239 12.55 -5.67 -6.04
N GLY A 240 12.35 -6.08 -4.78
CA GLY A 240 11.17 -6.81 -4.34
C GLY A 240 9.88 -6.06 -4.61
N ILE A 241 9.79 -4.79 -4.20
CA ILE A 241 8.57 -3.97 -4.36
C ILE A 241 8.26 -3.73 -5.85
N VAL A 242 9.24 -3.31 -6.65
CA VAL A 242 8.99 -3.00 -8.07
C VAL A 242 8.65 -4.25 -8.89
N VAL A 243 9.34 -5.38 -8.66
CA VAL A 243 9.05 -6.62 -9.37
C VAL A 243 7.71 -7.23 -8.93
N SER A 244 7.39 -7.20 -7.63
CA SER A 244 6.10 -7.72 -7.16
C SER A 244 4.93 -6.91 -7.70
N LEU A 245 4.98 -5.58 -7.66
CA LEU A 245 3.94 -4.72 -8.24
C LEU A 245 3.75 -4.93 -9.75
N LEU A 246 4.84 -5.10 -10.52
CA LEU A 246 4.76 -5.35 -11.95
C LEU A 246 4.13 -6.72 -12.28
N VAL A 247 4.49 -7.77 -11.53
CA VAL A 247 3.87 -9.09 -11.66
C VAL A 247 2.38 -9.04 -11.29
N CYS A 248 2.04 -8.33 -10.21
CA CYS A 248 0.65 -8.16 -9.79
C CYS A 248 -0.17 -7.40 -10.84
N PHE A 249 0.34 -6.29 -11.37
CA PHE A 249 -0.33 -5.52 -12.42
C PHE A 249 -0.65 -6.38 -13.64
N MET A 250 0.32 -7.16 -14.14
CA MET A 250 0.13 -8.03 -15.29
C MET A 250 -0.98 -9.07 -15.04
N ALA A 251 -1.00 -9.68 -13.85
CA ALA A 251 -2.03 -10.63 -13.46
C ALA A 251 -3.42 -9.98 -13.33
N TYR A 252 -3.53 -8.82 -12.66
CA TYR A 252 -4.79 -8.10 -12.49
C TYR A 252 -5.39 -7.63 -13.82
N PHE A 253 -4.57 -6.98 -14.64
CA PHE A 253 -4.97 -6.50 -15.95
C PHE A 253 -5.39 -7.66 -16.86
N GLY A 254 -4.54 -8.68 -16.99
CA GLY A 254 -4.78 -9.82 -17.87
C GLY A 254 -5.96 -10.69 -17.45
N VAL A 255 -6.13 -10.99 -16.15
CA VAL A 255 -7.26 -11.81 -15.66
C VAL A 255 -8.58 -11.06 -15.78
N SER A 256 -8.60 -9.74 -15.57
CA SER A 256 -9.84 -8.95 -15.69
C SER A 256 -10.26 -8.76 -17.15
N ALA A 257 -9.29 -8.63 -18.08
CA ALA A 257 -9.56 -8.70 -19.51
C ALA A 257 -10.11 -10.08 -19.90
N ALA A 258 -9.44 -11.15 -19.50
CA ALA A 258 -9.84 -12.53 -19.78
C ALA A 258 -11.25 -12.84 -19.25
N LEU A 259 -11.57 -12.46 -18.01
CA LEU A 259 -12.88 -12.66 -17.39
C LEU A 259 -14.01 -11.93 -18.14
N THR A 260 -13.84 -10.64 -18.43
CA THR A 260 -14.85 -9.83 -19.12
C THR A 260 -14.98 -10.14 -20.62
N LEU A 261 -14.00 -10.83 -21.20
CA LEU A 261 -14.11 -11.42 -22.54
C LEU A 261 -14.78 -12.80 -22.50
N MET A 262 -14.56 -13.62 -21.46
CA MET A 262 -15.21 -14.93 -21.31
C MET A 262 -16.72 -14.82 -21.06
N MET A 263 -17.15 -13.86 -20.25
CA MET A 263 -18.52 -13.80 -19.73
C MET A 263 -19.05 -12.35 -19.68
N PRO A 264 -20.30 -12.09 -20.09
CA PRO A 264 -20.95 -10.78 -19.95
C PRO A 264 -20.89 -10.25 -18.51
N TYR A 265 -20.45 -9.01 -18.32
CA TYR A 265 -20.21 -8.43 -16.98
C TYR A 265 -21.45 -8.45 -16.07
N CYS A 266 -22.65 -8.36 -16.65
CA CYS A 266 -23.94 -8.38 -15.94
C CYS A 266 -24.25 -9.72 -15.26
N LEU A 267 -23.73 -10.81 -15.84
CA LEU A 267 -23.97 -12.20 -15.43
C LEU A 267 -22.88 -12.73 -14.48
N LEU A 268 -21.84 -11.94 -14.18
CA LEU A 268 -20.77 -12.35 -13.28
C LEU A 268 -21.31 -12.63 -11.87
N ASP A 269 -20.84 -13.71 -11.26
CA ASP A 269 -21.07 -13.97 -9.84
C ASP A 269 -20.14 -13.09 -8.99
N GLU A 270 -20.68 -12.58 -7.88
CA GLU A 270 -19.99 -11.61 -7.01
C GLU A 270 -19.00 -12.30 -6.05
N LYS A 271 -19.14 -13.61 -5.85
CA LYS A 271 -18.39 -14.40 -4.85
C LYS A 271 -17.39 -15.37 -5.49
N SER A 272 -17.66 -15.82 -6.70
CA SER A 272 -16.91 -16.84 -7.44
C SER A 272 -16.87 -16.61 -8.97
N PRO A 273 -16.56 -15.38 -9.45
CA PRO A 273 -16.65 -15.01 -10.86
C PRO A 273 -15.83 -15.91 -11.79
N LEU A 274 -14.57 -16.21 -11.44
CA LEU A 274 -13.71 -17.06 -12.27
C LEU A 274 -14.23 -18.52 -12.35
N PRO A 275 -14.53 -19.22 -11.23
CA PRO A 275 -15.21 -20.52 -11.27
C PRO A 275 -16.49 -20.56 -12.12
N VAL A 276 -17.33 -19.54 -12.06
CA VAL A 276 -18.60 -19.47 -12.81
C VAL A 276 -18.36 -19.20 -14.30
N ALA A 277 -17.43 -18.32 -14.65
CA ALA A 277 -17.07 -18.04 -16.04
C ALA A 277 -16.53 -19.28 -16.77
N PHE A 278 -15.78 -20.16 -16.08
CA PHE A 278 -15.32 -21.43 -16.68
C PHE A 278 -16.42 -22.47 -16.90
N ASP A 279 -17.47 -22.49 -16.06
CA ASP A 279 -18.69 -23.26 -16.35
C ASP A 279 -19.41 -22.68 -17.58
N TYR A 280 -19.60 -21.35 -17.61
CA TYR A 280 -20.31 -20.64 -18.68
C TYR A 280 -19.71 -20.89 -20.07
N VAL A 281 -18.38 -20.87 -20.22
CA VAL A 281 -17.71 -21.19 -21.51
C VAL A 281 -17.62 -22.70 -21.82
N GLY A 282 -18.35 -23.54 -21.09
CA GLY A 282 -18.42 -24.99 -21.30
C GLY A 282 -17.14 -25.74 -20.92
N TRP A 283 -16.39 -25.27 -19.92
CA TRP A 283 -15.09 -25.84 -19.53
C TRP A 283 -14.99 -26.17 -18.04
N GLY A 284 -16.05 -26.77 -17.50
CA GLY A 284 -16.21 -27.15 -16.09
C GLY A 284 -15.00 -27.77 -15.37
N PRO A 285 -14.13 -28.61 -15.98
CA PRO A 285 -12.91 -29.08 -15.32
C PRO A 285 -11.95 -27.96 -14.86
N ALA A 286 -11.91 -26.83 -15.57
CA ALA A 286 -11.09 -25.67 -15.22
C ALA A 286 -11.54 -25.00 -13.91
N LYS A 287 -12.83 -25.11 -13.56
CA LYS A 287 -13.42 -24.61 -12.31
C LYS A 287 -12.66 -25.08 -11.07
N TYR A 288 -12.25 -26.34 -11.06
CA TYR A 288 -11.50 -26.94 -9.95
C TYR A 288 -10.05 -26.44 -9.88
N VAL A 289 -9.40 -26.24 -11.02
CA VAL A 289 -8.04 -25.66 -11.10
C VAL A 289 -8.04 -24.24 -10.54
N VAL A 290 -9.04 -23.44 -10.93
CA VAL A 290 -9.25 -22.08 -10.43
C VAL A 290 -9.57 -22.06 -8.93
N ALA A 291 -10.41 -22.97 -8.43
CA ALA A 291 -10.72 -23.08 -7.02
C ALA A 291 -9.48 -23.42 -6.16
N VAL A 292 -8.62 -24.34 -6.62
CA VAL A 292 -7.34 -24.64 -5.95
C VAL A 292 -6.43 -23.40 -5.95
N GLY A 293 -6.33 -22.69 -7.08
CA GLY A 293 -5.61 -21.43 -7.17
C GLY A 293 -6.12 -20.38 -6.18
N SER A 294 -7.43 -20.19 -6.08
CA SER A 294 -8.03 -19.23 -5.14
C SER A 294 -7.77 -19.59 -3.68
N LEU A 295 -7.80 -20.88 -3.32
CA LEU A 295 -7.49 -21.33 -1.97
C LEU A 295 -6.01 -21.08 -1.61
N CYS A 296 -5.08 -21.36 -2.53
CA CYS A 296 -3.67 -21.00 -2.36
C CYS A 296 -3.48 -19.48 -2.25
N ALA A 297 -4.11 -18.70 -3.13
CA ALA A 297 -4.04 -17.24 -3.15
C ALA A 297 -4.51 -16.59 -1.85
N LEU A 298 -5.73 -16.94 -1.41
CA LEU A 298 -6.32 -16.43 -0.17
C LEU A 298 -5.48 -16.82 1.06
N SER A 299 -4.99 -18.07 1.11
CA SER A 299 -4.09 -18.53 2.19
C SER A 299 -2.78 -17.73 2.24
N THR A 300 -2.21 -17.42 1.06
CA THR A 300 -0.95 -16.66 0.94
C THR A 300 -1.14 -15.19 1.32
N SER A 301 -2.23 -14.57 0.87
CA SER A 301 -2.56 -13.19 1.19
C SER A 301 -2.86 -13.00 2.67
N LEU A 302 -3.54 -13.96 3.29
CA LEU A 302 -3.77 -14.00 4.74
C LEU A 302 -2.46 -14.17 5.54
N LEU A 303 -1.57 -15.09 5.12
CA LEU A 303 -0.23 -15.23 5.69
C LEU A 303 0.56 -13.91 5.59
N GLY A 304 0.61 -13.31 4.40
CA GLY A 304 1.32 -12.05 4.13
C GLY A 304 0.78 -10.85 4.91
N SER A 305 -0.52 -10.83 5.22
CA SER A 305 -1.19 -9.75 5.98
C SER A 305 -1.06 -9.91 7.50
N ILE A 306 -1.11 -11.15 8.01
CA ILE A 306 -0.93 -11.44 9.45
C ILE A 306 0.56 -11.34 9.85
N PHE A 307 1.51 -11.46 8.90
CA PHE A 307 2.94 -11.33 9.18
C PHE A 307 3.40 -9.96 9.73
N PRO A 308 3.07 -8.80 9.12
CA PRO A 308 3.49 -7.48 9.62
C PRO A 308 2.64 -6.96 10.78
N MET A 309 1.32 -7.20 10.77
CA MET A 309 0.34 -6.55 11.66
C MET A 309 0.72 -6.60 13.16
N PRO A 310 1.13 -7.75 13.74
CA PRO A 310 1.55 -7.83 15.14
C PRO A 310 2.86 -7.08 15.43
N ARG A 311 3.76 -6.96 14.44
CA ARG A 311 5.04 -6.24 14.58
C ARG A 311 4.83 -4.73 14.67
N VAL A 312 3.84 -4.19 13.95
CA VAL A 312 3.44 -2.78 14.00
C VAL A 312 2.85 -2.44 15.38
N ILE A 313 1.92 -3.26 15.86
CA ILE A 313 1.30 -3.10 17.19
C ILE A 313 2.37 -3.15 18.30
N TYR A 314 3.31 -4.11 18.22
CA TYR A 314 4.46 -4.16 19.13
C TYR A 314 5.28 -2.86 19.12
N ALA A 315 5.60 -2.32 17.94
CA ALA A 315 6.41 -1.10 17.82
C ALA A 315 5.71 0.13 18.44
N MET A 316 4.41 0.30 18.16
CA MET A 316 3.59 1.36 18.75
C MET A 316 3.48 1.24 20.28
N ALA A 317 3.35 0.02 20.80
CA ALA A 317 3.31 -0.23 22.24
C ALA A 317 4.67 -0.02 22.92
N LYS A 318 5.79 -0.35 22.24
CA LYS A 318 7.16 -0.11 22.72
C LYS A 318 7.45 1.39 22.84
N ASP A 319 7.02 2.18 21.85
CA ASP A 319 7.19 3.64 21.84
C ASP A 319 6.15 4.38 22.71
N GLY A 320 5.24 3.65 23.37
CA GLY A 320 4.31 4.18 24.37
C GLY A 320 2.99 4.75 23.82
N LEU A 321 2.72 4.57 22.53
CA LEU A 321 1.46 5.00 21.88
C LEU A 321 0.29 4.04 22.17
N LEU A 322 0.58 2.77 22.46
CA LEU A 322 -0.40 1.75 22.86
C LEU A 322 -0.06 1.16 24.23
N PHE A 323 -1.01 0.45 24.82
CA PHE A 323 -0.86 -0.21 26.13
C PHE A 323 0.39 -1.13 26.17
N LYS A 324 1.22 -0.98 27.20
CA LYS A 324 2.51 -1.71 27.35
C LYS A 324 2.38 -3.24 27.32
N CYS A 325 1.20 -3.81 27.60
CA CYS A 325 0.93 -5.24 27.44
C CYS A 325 1.14 -5.72 25.98
N LEU A 326 0.82 -4.88 25.00
CA LEU A 326 1.03 -5.16 23.58
C LEU A 326 2.51 -5.11 23.14
N ALA A 327 3.40 -4.58 24.00
CA ALA A 327 4.84 -4.63 23.81
C ALA A 327 5.48 -5.94 24.35
N GLN A 328 4.69 -6.90 24.83
CA GLN A 328 5.22 -8.13 25.43
C GLN A 328 5.74 -9.12 24.39
N ILE A 329 7.06 -9.06 24.21
CA ILE A 329 7.90 -10.11 23.64
C ILE A 329 7.92 -11.31 24.57
N SER A 330 7.53 -12.47 24.08
CA SER A 330 7.73 -13.75 24.80
C SER A 330 9.02 -14.45 24.33
N SER A 331 9.40 -15.61 24.87
CA SER A 331 10.80 -16.11 24.82
C SER A 331 11.22 -17.02 23.65
N LYS A 332 10.42 -18.04 23.30
CA LYS A 332 10.85 -19.27 22.61
C LYS A 332 10.73 -19.43 21.06
N THR A 333 10.07 -18.57 20.25
CA THR A 333 10.15 -18.64 18.74
C THR A 333 10.13 -17.34 17.93
N ARG A 334 10.05 -16.15 18.54
CA ARG A 334 10.31 -14.87 17.83
C ARG A 334 9.35 -14.41 16.66
N THR A 335 8.03 -14.72 16.66
CA THR A 335 6.85 -13.85 16.22
C THR A 335 5.99 -13.14 17.37
N PRO A 336 5.01 -12.22 17.19
CA PRO A 336 4.55 -11.31 18.31
C PRO A 336 3.17 -11.58 19.02
N LEU A 337 3.08 -12.31 20.16
CA LEU A 337 1.82 -12.97 20.61
C LEU A 337 0.62 -12.10 20.97
N VAL A 338 0.69 -11.25 22.02
CA VAL A 338 -0.52 -10.57 22.52
C VAL A 338 -1.09 -9.65 21.43
N ALA A 339 -0.20 -9.07 20.63
CA ALA A 339 -0.53 -8.38 19.40
C ALA A 339 -1.20 -9.31 18.36
N THR A 340 -0.64 -10.50 18.05
CA THR A 340 -1.25 -11.46 17.11
C THR A 340 -2.64 -11.91 17.54
N LEU A 341 -2.84 -12.25 18.81
CA LEU A 341 -4.14 -12.71 19.31
C LEU A 341 -5.18 -11.58 19.29
N LEU A 342 -4.82 -10.37 19.76
CA LEU A 342 -5.73 -9.23 19.74
C LEU A 342 -6.07 -8.82 18.30
N SER A 343 -5.07 -8.76 17.42
CA SER A 343 -5.29 -8.35 16.03
C SER A 343 -6.06 -9.39 15.23
N GLY A 344 -5.81 -10.68 15.46
CA GLY A 344 -6.61 -11.78 14.90
C GLY A 344 -8.05 -11.79 15.40
N ALA A 345 -8.28 -11.52 16.70
CA ALA A 345 -9.62 -11.39 17.27
C ALA A 345 -10.38 -10.19 16.69
N VAL A 346 -9.73 -9.02 16.58
CA VAL A 346 -10.32 -7.84 15.94
C VAL A 346 -10.61 -8.11 14.46
N ALA A 347 -9.69 -8.74 13.71
CA ALA A 347 -9.93 -9.12 12.32
C ALA A 347 -11.12 -10.08 12.17
N ALA A 348 -11.26 -11.06 13.06
CA ALA A 348 -12.40 -11.99 13.06
C ALA A 348 -13.73 -11.29 13.39
N ILE A 349 -13.74 -10.32 14.32
CA ILE A 349 -14.91 -9.50 14.63
C ILE A 349 -15.29 -8.61 13.43
N MET A 350 -14.32 -7.95 12.80
CA MET A 350 -14.56 -7.12 11.61
C MET A 350 -15.09 -7.96 10.44
N ALA A 351 -14.55 -9.16 10.21
CA ALA A 351 -15.01 -10.10 9.19
C ALA A 351 -16.37 -10.75 9.49
N PHE A 352 -16.89 -10.63 10.72
CA PHE A 352 -18.23 -11.07 11.10
C PHE A 352 -19.26 -9.92 11.03
N LEU A 353 -18.84 -8.67 11.25
CA LEU A 353 -19.73 -7.50 11.32
C LEU A 353 -19.89 -6.75 9.99
N PHE A 354 -18.99 -6.91 9.03
CA PHE A 354 -18.98 -6.12 7.79
C PHE A 354 -18.85 -6.98 6.53
N ASP A 355 -19.63 -6.62 5.51
CA ASP A 355 -19.54 -7.21 4.17
C ASP A 355 -18.19 -6.91 3.49
N LEU A 356 -17.81 -7.80 2.56
CA LEU A 356 -16.55 -7.71 1.82
C LEU A 356 -16.34 -6.33 1.16
N LYS A 357 -17.37 -5.74 0.53
CA LYS A 357 -17.27 -4.44 -0.14
C LYS A 357 -16.93 -3.32 0.86
N ALA A 358 -17.61 -3.29 2.01
CA ALA A 358 -17.34 -2.30 3.06
C ALA A 358 -15.92 -2.43 3.66
N LEU A 359 -15.43 -3.67 3.84
CA LEU A 359 -14.06 -3.93 4.29
C LEU A 359 -13.00 -3.51 3.24
N VAL A 360 -13.28 -3.78 1.96
CA VAL A 360 -12.42 -3.39 0.82
C VAL A 360 -12.34 -1.87 0.68
N ASP A 361 -13.46 -1.16 0.75
CA ASP A 361 -13.49 0.30 0.61
C ASP A 361 -12.86 0.98 1.84
N MET A 362 -13.14 0.50 3.06
CA MET A 362 -12.49 0.97 4.30
C MET A 362 -10.96 0.78 4.23
N MET A 363 -10.49 -0.38 3.77
CA MET A 363 -9.06 -0.65 3.61
C MET A 363 -8.44 0.25 2.53
N SER A 364 -9.11 0.46 1.40
CA SER A 364 -8.62 1.31 0.32
C SER A 364 -8.43 2.75 0.78
N ILE A 365 -9.41 3.32 1.48
CA ILE A 365 -9.34 4.67 2.06
C ILE A 365 -8.18 4.76 3.07
N GLY A 366 -8.08 3.81 4.01
CA GLY A 366 -7.03 3.79 5.02
C GLY A 366 -5.62 3.69 4.42
N THR A 367 -5.43 2.83 3.43
CA THR A 367 -4.13 2.61 2.79
C THR A 367 -3.73 3.76 1.87
N LEU A 368 -4.65 4.38 1.13
CA LEU A 368 -4.38 5.60 0.35
C LEU A 368 -3.87 6.75 1.23
N LEU A 369 -4.48 6.95 2.40
CA LEU A 369 -4.02 7.94 3.39
C LEU A 369 -2.62 7.60 3.94
N ALA A 370 -2.37 6.32 4.26
CA ALA A 370 -1.07 5.86 4.73
C ALA A 370 0.04 6.05 3.68
N TYR A 371 -0.21 5.69 2.42
CA TYR A 371 0.76 5.84 1.33
C TYR A 371 1.04 7.31 1.02
N SER A 372 0.02 8.19 1.06
CA SER A 372 0.18 9.65 0.93
C SER A 372 1.05 10.24 2.05
N LEU A 373 0.91 9.73 3.28
CA LEU A 373 1.74 10.09 4.42
C LEU A 373 3.18 9.60 4.26
N VAL A 374 3.41 8.40 3.73
CA VAL A 374 4.77 7.90 3.43
C VAL A 374 5.45 8.70 2.32
N ALA A 375 4.74 9.04 1.24
CA ALA A 375 5.25 9.91 0.19
C ALA A 375 5.62 11.31 0.74
N THR A 376 4.77 11.88 1.60
CA THR A 376 5.02 13.12 2.35
C THR A 376 6.31 13.01 3.21
N CYS A 377 6.48 11.92 3.95
CA CYS A 377 7.68 11.67 4.75
C CYS A 377 8.96 11.56 3.89
N VAL A 378 8.91 10.86 2.75
CA VAL A 378 10.04 10.74 1.81
C VAL A 378 10.41 12.09 1.21
N LEU A 379 9.42 12.93 0.87
CA LEU A 379 9.64 14.29 0.38
C LEU A 379 10.34 15.14 1.44
N ILE A 380 9.83 15.16 2.68
CA ILE A 380 10.42 15.90 3.81
C ILE A 380 11.88 15.47 4.07
N LEU A 381 12.14 14.15 4.06
CA LEU A 381 13.47 13.56 4.26
C LEU A 381 14.51 13.90 3.16
N ARG A 382 14.12 14.55 2.06
CA ARG A 382 15.05 15.07 1.03
C ARG A 382 15.51 16.51 1.27
N TYR A 383 14.83 17.26 2.13
CA TYR A 383 15.13 18.68 2.43
C TYR A 383 15.64 18.92 3.87
N GLN A 384 15.67 17.89 4.73
CA GLN A 384 16.35 17.98 6.01
C GLN A 384 17.89 17.99 5.81
N PRO A 385 18.64 18.86 6.54
CA PRO A 385 20.09 18.71 6.64
C PRO A 385 20.44 17.35 7.26
N SER A 386 21.60 16.80 6.89
CA SER A 386 21.95 15.41 7.16
C SER A 386 22.16 15.12 8.65
N LEU A 387 21.43 14.11 9.16
CA LEU A 387 21.96 13.27 10.23
C LEU A 387 23.21 12.55 9.70
N THR A 388 24.31 12.59 10.44
CA THR A 388 25.59 11.98 10.02
C THR A 388 25.51 10.45 10.03
N TYR A 389 25.10 9.88 8.91
CA TYR A 389 25.32 8.46 8.63
C TYR A 389 26.77 8.24 8.16
N GLU A 390 27.66 7.88 9.10
CA GLU A 390 28.90 7.22 8.70
C GLU A 390 28.56 5.91 7.98
N GLN A 391 29.17 5.69 6.81
CA GLN A 391 29.11 4.36 6.19
C GLN A 391 30.05 3.41 6.94
N PRO A 392 29.63 2.17 7.25
CA PRO A 392 30.50 1.20 7.90
C PRO A 392 31.71 0.91 6.99
N LYS A 393 32.90 1.32 7.43
CA LYS A 393 34.16 1.09 6.71
C LYS A 393 34.38 -0.41 6.56
N TYR A 394 34.49 -0.88 5.33
CA TYR A 394 34.83 -2.27 5.04
C TYR A 394 36.28 -2.57 5.46
N SER A 395 36.48 -3.71 6.14
CA SER A 395 37.67 -4.17 6.87
C SER A 395 39.01 -3.42 6.66
N PRO A 396 39.59 -2.80 7.72
CA PRO A 396 40.87 -2.08 7.64
C PRO A 396 42.08 -3.02 7.74
N GLU A 397 42.31 -3.87 6.72
CA GLU A 397 43.44 -4.82 6.71
C GLU A 397 44.32 -4.80 5.44
N LYS A 398 44.07 -3.89 4.49
CA LYS A 398 44.87 -3.76 3.24
C LYS A 398 45.33 -2.33 2.89
N ALA A 399 45.27 -1.40 3.85
CA ALA A 399 45.68 0.00 3.67
C ALA A 399 47.01 0.37 4.38
N ALA A 400 47.67 -0.57 5.06
CA ALA A 400 48.86 -0.30 5.88
C ALA A 400 50.19 -0.15 5.10
N LEU A 401 50.13 0.02 3.77
CA LEU A 401 51.30 -0.01 2.87
C LEU A 401 51.31 1.14 1.84
N ALA A 402 50.88 2.33 2.26
CA ALA A 402 51.12 3.58 1.53
C ALA A 402 51.12 4.80 2.49
N ALA A 403 52.31 5.26 2.86
CA ALA A 403 52.56 6.57 3.47
C ALA A 403 52.77 7.65 2.37
N PRO A 404 52.80 8.97 2.64
CA PRO A 404 52.89 9.60 3.96
C PRO A 404 51.92 10.77 4.25
N GLU A 405 51.98 11.18 5.51
CA GLU A 405 51.72 12.51 6.10
C GLU A 405 51.20 13.67 5.23
N LYS A 406 50.14 14.31 5.73
CA LYS A 406 50.06 15.79 5.75
C LYS A 406 49.12 16.29 6.85
N GLU A 407 49.68 16.99 7.82
CA GLU A 407 48.90 17.86 8.70
C GLU A 407 48.51 19.14 7.94
N SER A 408 47.28 19.58 8.11
CA SER A 408 46.89 20.98 7.89
C SER A 408 45.58 21.25 8.63
N ALA A 409 45.62 22.10 9.65
CA ALA A 409 44.44 22.45 10.44
C ALA A 409 43.41 23.24 9.61
N VAL A 410 42.12 23.03 9.92
CA VAL A 410 41.03 23.94 9.52
C VAL A 410 40.43 24.51 10.80
N SER A 411 40.29 25.84 10.83
CA SER A 411 40.06 26.62 12.05
C SER A 411 38.66 26.47 12.65
N GLU A 412 38.57 26.53 13.99
CA GLU A 412 37.33 26.53 14.80
C GLU A 412 36.43 27.79 14.63
N SER A 413 36.66 28.60 13.58
CA SER A 413 36.10 29.95 13.42
C SER A 413 34.69 30.02 12.80
N GLN A 414 33.98 28.89 12.67
CA GLN A 414 32.61 28.84 12.10
C GLN A 414 31.48 28.58 13.12
N ILE A 415 31.76 28.63 14.43
CA ILE A 415 30.77 28.30 15.48
C ILE A 415 29.86 29.48 15.89
N HIS A 416 30.20 30.72 15.53
CA HIS A 416 29.37 31.90 15.82
C HIS A 416 28.53 32.38 14.63
N MET A 417 27.38 33.00 14.93
CA MET A 417 26.32 33.50 14.03
C MET A 417 25.22 32.50 13.63
N ILE A 418 24.64 31.78 14.60
CA ILE A 418 23.23 31.37 14.51
C ILE A 418 22.38 32.56 14.95
N GLU A 419 21.99 33.40 14.01
CA GLU A 419 21.14 34.58 14.26
C GLU A 419 19.66 34.25 14.00
N GLU A 420 18.80 34.44 15.00
CA GLU A 420 17.35 34.25 14.83
C GLU A 420 16.80 35.34 13.89
N ASN A 421 16.33 34.95 12.71
CA ASN A 421 15.75 35.89 11.74
C ASN A 421 14.49 35.33 11.07
N HIS A 422 13.51 36.22 10.86
CA HIS A 422 12.12 35.88 10.55
C HIS A 422 11.91 35.22 9.17
N PHE A 423 10.80 34.46 9.06
CA PHE A 423 10.31 33.86 7.82
C PHE A 423 10.12 34.92 6.72
N SER A 424 11.01 34.93 5.73
CA SER A 424 11.11 35.99 4.72
C SER A 424 10.64 35.52 3.34
N LEU A 425 9.70 36.25 2.74
CA LEU A 425 9.20 36.01 1.38
C LEU A 425 10.30 36.01 0.30
N LYS A 426 11.43 36.70 0.54
CA LYS A 426 12.60 36.63 -0.38
C LYS A 426 13.30 35.27 -0.33
N ALA A 427 13.44 34.67 0.85
CA ALA A 427 14.06 33.34 1.02
C ALA A 427 13.21 32.22 0.41
N LEU A 428 11.88 32.39 0.39
CA LEU A 428 10.94 31.47 -0.26
C LEU A 428 11.13 31.41 -1.79
N ILE A 429 11.48 32.53 -2.42
CA ILE A 429 11.57 32.68 -3.88
C ILE A 429 12.98 32.35 -4.41
N ASN A 430 14.03 32.65 -3.64
CA ASN A 430 15.43 32.49 -4.02
C ASN A 430 16.29 31.96 -2.85
N PRO A 431 16.29 30.63 -2.60
CA PRO A 431 16.95 30.02 -1.44
C PRO A 431 18.47 29.83 -1.61
N SER A 432 19.14 29.42 -0.54
CA SER A 432 20.57 29.07 -0.50
C SER A 432 20.92 27.83 -1.33
N SER A 433 22.19 27.68 -1.70
CA SER A 433 22.70 26.52 -2.45
C SER A 433 22.82 25.22 -1.63
N LEU A 434 22.73 25.32 -0.30
CA LEU A 434 22.84 24.22 0.67
C LEU A 434 21.53 24.11 1.50
N PRO A 435 21.12 22.88 1.89
CA PRO A 435 19.96 22.67 2.75
C PRO A 435 20.26 23.07 4.20
N THR A 436 19.28 23.72 4.85
CA THR A 436 19.35 24.18 6.24
C THR A 436 18.07 23.79 7.00
N GLU A 437 18.04 23.99 8.33
CA GLU A 437 16.79 23.79 9.08
C GLU A 437 15.67 24.76 8.63
N GLN A 438 16.03 25.93 8.11
CA GLN A 438 15.07 26.89 7.53
C GLN A 438 14.46 26.37 6.23
N THR A 439 15.23 25.73 5.34
CA THR A 439 14.66 25.10 4.13
C THR A 439 13.81 23.89 4.48
N ALA A 440 14.23 23.09 5.48
CA ALA A 440 13.46 21.95 5.97
C ALA A 440 12.10 22.37 6.58
N THR A 441 12.07 23.39 7.43
CA THR A 441 10.84 23.93 8.04
C THR A 441 9.95 24.61 7.01
N THR A 442 10.52 25.34 6.05
CA THR A 442 9.77 25.92 4.92
C THR A 442 9.11 24.84 4.06
N VAL A 443 9.80 23.74 3.74
CA VAL A 443 9.19 22.62 3.00
C VAL A 443 8.11 21.92 3.82
N ASN A 444 8.29 21.70 5.13
CA ASN A 444 7.23 21.15 5.98
C ASN A 444 5.95 22.00 5.92
N PHE A 445 6.09 23.33 5.94
CA PHE A 445 4.96 24.26 5.79
C PHE A 445 4.33 24.20 4.40
N LEU A 446 5.13 24.22 3.33
CA LEU A 446 4.63 24.13 1.95
C LEU A 446 3.91 22.81 1.67
N VAL A 447 4.36 21.69 2.22
CA VAL A 447 3.69 20.39 2.07
C VAL A 447 2.39 20.31 2.89
N GLY A 448 2.35 20.93 4.07
CA GLY A 448 1.10 21.12 4.83
C GLY A 448 0.08 22.00 4.08
N LEU A 449 0.55 23.07 3.44
CA LEU A 449 -0.27 23.91 2.57
C LEU A 449 -0.76 23.14 1.33
N LEU A 450 0.09 22.33 0.71
CA LEU A 450 -0.27 21.48 -0.43
C LEU A 450 -1.40 20.50 -0.05
N ALA A 451 -1.30 19.84 1.10
CA ALA A 451 -2.34 18.95 1.61
C ALA A 451 -3.67 19.70 1.87
N PHE A 452 -3.61 20.91 2.46
CA PHE A 452 -4.79 21.76 2.66
C PHE A 452 -5.44 22.18 1.34
N LEU A 453 -4.64 22.54 0.32
CA LEU A 453 -5.12 22.88 -1.02
C LEU A 453 -5.77 21.69 -1.72
N ILE A 454 -5.20 20.47 -1.58
CA ILE A 454 -5.81 19.23 -2.08
C ILE A 454 -7.17 19.00 -1.41
N CYS A 455 -7.27 19.13 -0.08
CA CYS A 455 -8.56 19.01 0.61
C CYS A 455 -9.59 20.05 0.14
N GLY A 456 -9.16 21.31 -0.06
CA GLY A 456 -10.02 22.36 -0.61
C GLY A 456 -10.50 22.07 -2.02
N LEU A 457 -9.62 21.59 -2.89
CA LEU A 457 -9.96 21.14 -4.25
C LEU A 457 -10.96 19.98 -4.22
N SER A 458 -10.74 18.94 -3.41
CA SER A 458 -11.64 17.78 -3.29
C SER A 458 -13.01 18.16 -2.74
N ILE A 459 -13.08 19.07 -1.76
CA ILE A 459 -14.37 19.56 -1.24
C ILE A 459 -15.11 20.34 -2.33
N LEU A 460 -14.42 21.24 -3.06
CA LEU A 460 -15.03 22.04 -4.12
C LEU A 460 -15.49 21.18 -5.31
N THR A 461 -14.70 20.18 -5.73
CA THR A 461 -15.10 19.29 -6.84
C THR A 461 -16.17 18.28 -6.44
N THR A 462 -16.29 17.90 -5.17
CA THR A 462 -17.33 16.98 -4.68
C THR A 462 -18.67 17.68 -4.46
N TYR A 463 -18.69 18.75 -3.66
CA TYR A 463 -19.93 19.45 -3.31
C TYR A 463 -20.28 20.60 -4.25
N GLY A 464 -19.29 21.18 -4.94
CA GLY A 464 -19.48 22.30 -5.85
C GLY A 464 -19.77 21.91 -7.30
N ILE A 465 -19.83 20.62 -7.64
CA ILE A 465 -19.89 20.14 -9.03
C ILE A 465 -21.08 20.72 -9.81
N HIS A 466 -22.22 20.96 -9.17
CA HIS A 466 -23.39 21.61 -9.77
C HIS A 466 -23.11 23.07 -10.16
N PHE A 467 -22.44 23.84 -9.29
CA PHE A 467 -22.06 25.23 -9.57
C PHE A 467 -20.91 25.34 -10.59
N ILE A 468 -20.05 24.32 -10.68
CA ILE A 468 -19.03 24.19 -11.75
C ILE A 468 -19.72 23.90 -13.10
N ALA A 469 -20.67 22.95 -13.12
CA ALA A 469 -21.41 22.57 -14.33
C ALA A 469 -22.28 23.73 -14.88
N ASN A 470 -22.89 24.52 -13.99
CA ASN A 470 -23.64 25.72 -14.34
C ASN A 470 -22.76 26.93 -14.68
N LEU A 471 -21.43 26.76 -14.72
CA LEU A 471 -20.42 27.77 -15.05
C LEU A 471 -20.48 29.04 -14.18
N GLU A 472 -20.82 28.90 -12.90
CA GLU A 472 -20.99 30.07 -12.02
C GLU A 472 -19.64 30.80 -11.76
N PRO A 473 -19.55 32.13 -11.93
CA PRO A 473 -18.26 32.82 -11.93
C PRO A 473 -17.45 32.69 -10.63
N TRP A 474 -18.12 32.63 -9.47
CA TRP A 474 -17.46 32.45 -8.17
C TRP A 474 -16.84 31.05 -8.05
N SER A 475 -17.52 30.03 -8.58
CA SER A 475 -17.10 28.63 -8.55
C SER A 475 -15.87 28.42 -9.44
N ILE A 476 -15.92 28.93 -10.69
CA ILE A 476 -14.78 28.90 -11.61
C ILE A 476 -13.60 29.70 -11.04
N CYS A 477 -13.84 30.89 -10.48
CA CYS A 477 -12.78 31.71 -9.89
C CYS A 477 -12.11 31.01 -8.69
N LEU A 478 -12.89 30.39 -7.79
CA LEU A 478 -12.36 29.66 -6.64
C LEU A 478 -11.54 28.44 -7.08
N LEU A 479 -12.04 27.68 -8.06
CA LEU A 479 -11.32 26.55 -8.65
C LEU A 479 -9.99 27.00 -9.28
N ALA A 480 -10.00 28.08 -10.06
CA ALA A 480 -8.80 28.63 -10.68
C ALA A 480 -7.78 29.12 -9.63
N VAL A 481 -8.22 29.80 -8.57
CA VAL A 481 -7.35 30.25 -7.47
C VAL A 481 -6.73 29.05 -6.73
N LEU A 482 -7.50 28.00 -6.44
CA LEU A 482 -6.98 26.79 -5.80
C LEU A 482 -5.97 26.04 -6.69
N VAL A 483 -6.25 25.88 -7.98
CA VAL A 483 -5.33 25.23 -8.95
C VAL A 483 -4.05 26.04 -9.13
N VAL A 484 -4.13 27.37 -9.27
CA VAL A 484 -2.95 28.24 -9.38
C VAL A 484 -2.14 28.20 -8.08
N SER A 485 -2.79 28.26 -6.91
CA SER A 485 -2.12 28.15 -5.62
C SER A 485 -1.39 26.81 -5.47
N PHE A 486 -2.02 25.70 -5.86
CA PHE A 486 -1.43 24.36 -5.88
C PHE A 486 -0.18 24.28 -6.77
N ILE A 487 -0.27 24.77 -8.02
CA ILE A 487 0.87 24.82 -8.95
C ILE A 487 2.01 25.69 -8.40
N VAL A 488 1.70 26.86 -7.81
CA VAL A 488 2.68 27.73 -7.18
C VAL A 488 3.36 27.03 -5.99
N THR A 489 2.60 26.34 -5.13
CA THR A 489 3.17 25.57 -4.01
C THR A 489 4.13 24.48 -4.50
N ILE A 490 3.79 23.75 -5.57
CA ILE A 490 4.68 22.76 -6.22
C ILE A 490 5.97 23.43 -6.71
N LEU A 491 5.87 24.53 -7.46
CA LEU A 491 7.03 25.26 -7.99
C LEU A 491 7.94 25.82 -6.87
N LEU A 492 7.37 26.25 -5.74
CA LEU A 492 8.13 26.68 -4.57
C LEU A 492 8.87 25.52 -3.90
N ILE A 493 8.26 24.34 -3.76
CA ILE A 493 8.93 23.13 -3.25
C ILE A 493 10.07 22.72 -4.19
N GLN A 494 9.86 22.77 -5.52
CA GLN A 494 10.87 22.40 -6.51
C GLN A 494 12.11 23.30 -6.49
N ARG A 495 11.98 24.58 -6.09
CA ARG A 495 13.09 25.55 -5.98
C ARG A 495 14.01 25.34 -4.77
N GLN A 496 13.59 24.60 -3.74
CA GLN A 496 14.38 24.46 -2.51
C GLN A 496 15.61 23.54 -2.70
N PRO A 497 16.75 23.81 -2.03
CA PRO A 497 17.96 23.00 -2.16
C PRO A 497 17.77 21.61 -1.55
N GLN A 498 18.25 20.57 -2.24
CA GLN A 498 18.19 19.19 -1.78
C GLN A 498 19.50 18.74 -1.14
N ASN A 499 19.39 17.81 -0.18
CA ASN A 499 20.55 17.11 0.37
C ASN A 499 21.20 16.23 -0.74
N GLN A 500 22.51 16.40 -0.94
CA GLN A 500 23.27 15.78 -2.05
C GLN A 500 23.84 14.38 -1.73
N GLN A 501 23.61 13.84 -0.54
CA GLN A 501 24.10 12.50 -0.18
C GLN A 501 23.48 11.40 -1.06
N LYS A 502 24.32 10.72 -1.84
CA LYS A 502 23.91 9.58 -2.68
C LYS A 502 23.59 8.35 -1.83
N VAL A 503 22.30 8.02 -1.71
CA VAL A 503 21.81 6.80 -1.06
C VAL A 503 21.99 5.58 -2.00
N ALA A 504 22.13 4.37 -1.44
CA ALA A 504 22.35 3.13 -2.19
C ALA A 504 21.22 2.77 -3.20
N PHE A 505 20.01 3.28 -2.96
CA PHE A 505 18.92 3.36 -3.93
C PHE A 505 18.26 4.73 -3.78
N MET A 506 18.10 5.46 -4.88
CA MET A 506 17.40 6.74 -4.92
C MET A 506 16.69 6.85 -6.28
N VAL A 507 15.40 7.18 -6.25
CA VAL A 507 14.65 7.34 -7.49
C VAL A 507 14.95 8.73 -8.06
N ASN A 508 15.65 8.77 -9.19
CA ASN A 508 15.75 9.98 -10.00
C ASN A 508 14.34 10.42 -10.42
N ASN A 509 14.09 11.73 -10.38
CA ASN A 509 12.80 12.33 -10.69
C ASN A 509 11.60 12.00 -9.78
N ILE A 510 11.78 11.37 -8.59
CA ILE A 510 10.65 11.16 -7.65
C ILE A 510 9.93 12.47 -7.23
N ARG A 511 10.58 13.63 -7.41
CA ARG A 511 9.97 14.96 -7.29
C ARG A 511 8.70 15.12 -8.14
N TYR A 512 8.65 14.54 -9.33
CA TYR A 512 7.50 14.58 -10.26
C TYR A 512 6.61 13.31 -10.14
N VAL A 513 6.78 12.56 -9.05
CA VAL A 513 6.04 11.33 -8.71
C VAL A 513 5.34 11.47 -7.35
N ILE A 514 5.77 12.44 -6.53
CA ILE A 514 5.15 12.83 -5.25
C ILE A 514 4.43 14.19 -5.34
N LEU A 515 4.86 15.06 -6.27
CA LEU A 515 4.20 16.31 -6.65
C LEU A 515 3.60 16.15 -8.04
#